data_AF-A0A1I7KJT6-F1
#
_entry.id   AF-A0A1I7KJT6-F1
#
_cell.length_a   1.000
_cell.length_b   1.000
_cell.length_c   1.000
_cell.angle_alpha   90.00
_cell.angle_beta   90.00
_cell.angle_gamma   90.00
#
_symmetry.space_group_name_H-M   'P 1'
#
loop_
_entity.id
_entity.type
_entity.pdbx_description
1 polymer ?
#
loop_
_entity_poly.entity_id
_entity_poly.type
_entity_poly.pdbx_seq_one_letter_code
_entity_poly.pdbx_strand_id
1 'polypeptide(L)'
;MNLVKDPWLTFRMRDGSEEKLPLSAICDPAVVDFALPRADFQGAAYQLAIGLLQTVFAPEDEEEWEAFYRNAPAQADLQTAFNRVEHAFNLTGDSPLFMQDFDPLDSVKSTEISGLLIDAPGANTLRLNTDHFIKRGQCDVISPEMAAIALFTLQINAPAGGVGHRVGLRGGGPLTTLIQPQELDSSLWKKLWLNVINRDSWIYSKPDLNSPTVFPWLGKTHISQKAGTEIYAHNVHELHMYWAMPRRIRLEIDDKPAICQLTGQKTQQSVSGYRTQNYGNNYSGTWQHPLTPYRWNPKKPNEEHLSIKGQPGGITYKIWDSLTFSENNEGQEAARVVDHFGKLNDYIEDEQSNRPHLWAFGYDMDNMKARGWYSTTLPLFSMPIEKKNAVFRRVKTLQNLSTYALTQCRAQIKSAWFNRPNENKGDMSFIDTLFYQRTQDPFFKAVQQIIASQHEASSLSTDEAKTWLYQLRNTCFDLFDEFVLSEDTDPKKLPEKIEARQILTKWLVVSKDIKSFMTEHKIETQSSKKKKEDVVDE
;
A
#
# COMPACT_ATOMS: atom_id res chain seq x y z
N MET A 1 -6.92 27.01 14.02
CA MET A 1 -7.08 25.55 14.15
C MET A 1 -5.72 24.90 14.34
N ASN A 2 -5.60 24.11 15.39
CA ASN A 2 -4.44 23.31 15.75
C ASN A 2 -4.78 21.81 15.71
N LEU A 3 -4.03 21.03 14.94
CA LEU A 3 -4.39 19.64 14.60
C LEU A 3 -4.20 18.65 15.75
N VAL A 4 -3.48 19.00 16.82
CA VAL A 4 -3.26 18.10 17.97
C VAL A 4 -4.06 18.48 19.21
N LYS A 5 -4.82 19.58 19.14
CA LYS A 5 -5.60 20.14 20.24
C LYS A 5 -7.09 20.27 19.92
N ASP A 6 -7.40 20.80 18.74
CA ASP A 6 -8.78 21.07 18.35
C ASP A 6 -9.47 19.80 17.83
N PRO A 7 -10.80 19.65 18.01
CA PRO A 7 -11.57 18.65 17.32
C PRO A 7 -11.63 18.94 15.82
N TRP A 8 -11.07 18.06 14.98
CA TRP A 8 -10.94 18.31 13.54
C TRP A 8 -11.19 17.09 12.64
N LEU A 9 -10.99 15.87 13.14
CA LEU A 9 -11.30 14.63 12.41
C LEU A 9 -12.66 14.07 12.85
N THR A 10 -13.36 13.46 11.90
CA THR A 10 -14.55 12.66 12.19
C THR A 10 -14.14 11.23 12.50
N PHE A 11 -14.66 10.70 13.59
CA PHE A 11 -14.44 9.35 14.07
C PHE A 11 -15.74 8.56 14.01
N ARG A 12 -15.63 7.28 13.70
CA ARG A 12 -16.71 6.32 13.83
C ARG A 12 -16.66 5.71 15.22
N MET A 13 -17.75 5.83 15.95
CA MET A 13 -17.95 5.27 17.28
C MET A 13 -18.47 3.84 17.18
N ARG A 14 -18.36 3.07 18.26
CA ARG A 14 -18.76 1.65 18.35
C ARG A 14 -20.27 1.47 18.18
N ASP A 15 -21.05 2.47 18.55
CA ASP A 15 -22.51 2.49 18.34
C ASP A 15 -22.91 2.85 16.90
N GLY A 16 -21.93 3.12 16.03
CA GLY A 16 -22.11 3.50 14.64
C GLY A 16 -22.32 5.00 14.42
N SER A 17 -22.36 5.82 15.47
CA SER A 17 -22.38 7.27 15.32
C SER A 17 -21.06 7.82 14.78
N GLU A 18 -21.11 9.02 14.22
CA GLU A 18 -19.95 9.75 13.75
C GLU A 18 -19.79 11.05 14.53
N GLU A 19 -18.62 11.24 15.15
CA GLU A 19 -18.35 12.38 16.00
C GLU A 19 -17.06 13.11 15.59
N LYS A 20 -17.08 14.44 15.70
CA LYS A 20 -15.89 15.26 15.46
C LYS A 20 -15.10 15.40 16.75
N LEU A 21 -13.93 14.78 16.83
CA LEU A 21 -13.12 14.67 18.05
C LEU A 21 -11.67 15.15 17.82
N PRO A 22 -10.92 15.48 18.90
CA PRO A 22 -9.48 15.72 18.79
C PRO A 22 -8.72 14.42 18.54
N LEU A 23 -7.49 14.52 18.03
CA LEU A 23 -6.64 13.34 17.77
C LEU A 23 -6.40 12.48 19.03
N SER A 24 -6.40 13.06 20.22
CA SER A 24 -6.23 12.30 21.47
C SER A 24 -7.36 11.29 21.73
N ALA A 25 -8.52 11.42 21.07
CA ALA A 25 -9.61 10.46 21.17
C ALA A 25 -9.30 9.09 20.54
N ILE A 26 -8.18 8.93 19.82
CA ILE A 26 -7.79 7.64 19.22
C ILE A 26 -7.60 6.52 20.26
N CYS A 27 -7.38 6.87 21.55
CA CYS A 27 -7.25 5.92 22.66
C CYS A 27 -8.60 5.50 23.27
N ASP A 28 -9.70 6.15 22.93
CA ASP A 28 -11.02 5.84 23.47
C ASP A 28 -11.50 4.46 22.96
N PRO A 29 -11.86 3.51 23.85
CA PRO A 29 -12.35 2.19 23.46
C PRO A 29 -13.66 2.20 22.66
N ALA A 30 -14.43 3.29 22.73
CA ALA A 30 -15.63 3.53 21.93
C ALA A 30 -15.30 3.96 20.49
N VAL A 31 -14.10 4.47 20.23
CA VAL A 31 -13.68 4.87 18.87
C VAL A 31 -13.17 3.63 18.12
N VAL A 32 -13.84 3.29 17.01
CA VAL A 32 -13.49 2.10 16.20
C VAL A 32 -12.73 2.43 14.92
N ASP A 33 -12.89 3.64 14.38
CA ASP A 33 -12.20 4.06 13.14
C ASP A 33 -12.27 5.57 12.92
N PHE A 34 -11.55 6.08 11.91
CA PHE A 34 -11.88 7.37 11.32
C PHE A 34 -13.07 7.23 10.34
N ALA A 35 -13.81 8.31 10.13
CA ALA A 35 -14.94 8.39 9.20
C ALA A 35 -14.71 9.49 8.15
N LEU A 36 -13.73 9.26 7.26
CA LEU A 36 -13.36 10.25 6.23
C LEU A 36 -14.07 9.98 4.90
N PRO A 37 -14.41 11.03 4.13
CA PRO A 37 -15.22 10.88 2.91
C PRO A 37 -14.49 10.22 1.74
N ARG A 38 -13.18 9.97 1.88
CA ARG A 38 -12.34 9.39 0.82
C ARG A 38 -11.36 8.37 1.40
N ALA A 39 -11.09 7.32 0.63
CA ALA A 39 -10.22 6.21 1.04
C ALA A 39 -8.74 6.62 1.15
N ASP A 40 -8.27 7.53 0.29
CA ASP A 40 -6.93 8.12 0.39
C ASP A 40 -6.77 8.93 1.68
N PHE A 41 -7.80 9.68 2.07
CA PHE A 41 -7.83 10.42 3.33
C PHE A 41 -7.86 9.48 4.53
N GLN A 42 -8.59 8.37 4.46
CA GLN A 42 -8.56 7.32 5.49
C GLN A 42 -7.15 6.80 5.71
N GLY A 43 -6.46 6.39 4.64
CA GLY A 43 -5.08 5.91 4.71
C GLY A 43 -4.09 6.99 5.18
N ALA A 44 -4.35 8.26 4.86
CA ALA A 44 -3.55 9.38 5.32
C ALA A 44 -3.76 9.68 6.82
N ALA A 45 -4.98 9.60 7.34
CA ALA A 45 -5.25 9.81 8.77
C ALA A 45 -4.56 8.75 9.64
N TYR A 46 -4.55 7.49 9.20
CA TYR A 46 -3.76 6.44 9.83
C TYR A 46 -2.26 6.79 9.86
N GLN A 47 -1.69 7.20 8.72
CA GLN A 47 -0.27 7.58 8.64
C GLN A 47 0.06 8.79 9.51
N LEU A 48 -0.86 9.78 9.60
CA LEU A 48 -0.70 10.95 10.46
C LEU A 48 -0.70 10.56 11.93
N ALA A 49 -1.66 9.75 12.37
CA ALA A 49 -1.77 9.31 13.76
C ALA A 49 -0.59 8.41 14.16
N ILE A 50 -0.19 7.46 13.31
CA ILE A 50 0.99 6.61 13.53
C ILE A 50 2.26 7.46 13.60
N GLY A 51 2.44 8.40 12.66
CA GLY A 51 3.59 9.31 12.66
C GLY A 51 3.66 10.18 13.91
N LEU A 52 2.51 10.68 14.38
CA LEU A 52 2.41 11.47 15.61
C LEU A 52 2.77 10.61 16.83
N LEU A 53 2.16 9.43 16.98
CA LEU A 53 2.49 8.48 18.05
C LEU A 53 3.98 8.13 18.04
N GLN A 54 4.53 7.76 16.89
CA GLN A 54 5.95 7.44 16.76
C GLN A 54 6.86 8.63 17.12
N THR A 55 6.39 9.87 16.93
CA THR A 55 7.19 11.08 17.21
C THR A 55 7.20 11.48 18.68
N VAL A 56 6.08 11.33 19.41
CA VAL A 56 5.96 11.84 20.79
C VAL A 56 5.56 10.81 21.85
N PHE A 57 5.19 9.60 21.44
CA PHE A 57 4.67 8.52 22.28
C PHE A 57 5.16 7.12 21.82
N ALA A 58 6.39 7.06 21.27
CA ALA A 58 7.00 5.78 20.91
C ALA A 58 7.44 5.03 22.17
N PRO A 59 7.09 3.74 22.32
CA PRO A 59 7.45 2.96 23.49
C PRO A 59 8.96 2.70 23.53
N GLU A 60 9.54 2.67 24.72
CA GLU A 60 10.95 2.43 24.96
C GLU A 60 11.36 1.03 24.48
N ASP A 61 10.61 0.01 24.88
CA ASP A 61 10.94 -1.39 24.64
C ASP A 61 9.72 -2.25 24.25
N GLU A 62 9.89 -3.56 24.26
CA GLU A 62 8.84 -4.54 23.96
C GLU A 62 7.80 -4.63 25.08
N GLU A 63 8.20 -4.49 26.35
CA GLU A 63 7.31 -4.57 27.52
C GLU A 63 6.33 -3.38 27.56
N GLU A 64 6.83 -2.15 27.36
CA GLU A 64 5.98 -0.97 27.31
C GLU A 64 5.06 -1.01 26.08
N TRP A 65 5.56 -1.51 24.94
CA TRP A 65 4.74 -1.71 23.76
C TRP A 65 3.57 -2.66 24.05
N GLU A 66 3.81 -3.78 24.71
CA GLU A 66 2.78 -4.77 25.06
C GLU A 66 1.77 -4.19 26.07
N ALA A 67 2.26 -3.47 27.09
CA ALA A 67 1.41 -2.84 28.10
C ALA A 67 0.38 -1.91 27.45
N PHE A 68 0.81 -1.06 26.53
CA PHE A 68 -0.07 -0.16 25.79
C PHE A 68 -0.93 -0.84 24.72
N TYR A 69 -0.47 -1.96 24.17
CA TYR A 69 -1.30 -2.77 23.26
C TYR A 69 -2.51 -3.38 24.00
N ARG A 70 -2.27 -3.90 25.22
CA ARG A 70 -3.32 -4.47 26.07
C ARG A 70 -4.24 -3.41 26.65
N ASN A 71 -3.66 -2.30 27.12
CA ASN A 71 -4.39 -1.22 27.77
C ASN A 71 -4.01 0.12 27.14
N ALA A 72 -4.95 0.74 26.41
CA ALA A 72 -4.76 2.07 25.88
C ALA A 72 -4.46 3.08 27.00
N PRO A 73 -3.62 4.11 26.75
CA PRO A 73 -3.36 5.16 27.73
C PRO A 73 -4.63 5.96 28.03
N ALA A 74 -4.63 6.69 29.15
CA ALA A 74 -5.69 7.67 29.38
C ALA A 74 -5.57 8.81 28.35
N GLN A 75 -6.71 9.36 27.93
CA GLN A 75 -6.74 10.46 26.95
C GLN A 75 -5.92 11.68 27.41
N ALA A 76 -5.87 11.95 28.71
CA ALA A 76 -5.10 13.05 29.28
C ALA A 76 -3.58 12.85 29.11
N ASP A 77 -3.08 11.62 29.23
CA ASP A 77 -1.66 11.30 29.04
C ASP A 77 -1.28 11.45 27.57
N LEU A 78 -2.14 10.95 26.67
CA LEU A 78 -1.94 11.09 25.23
C LEU A 78 -1.99 12.56 24.80
N GLN A 79 -2.94 13.35 25.33
CA GLN A 79 -2.99 14.79 25.09
C GLN A 79 -1.73 15.50 25.61
N THR A 80 -1.21 15.10 26.77
CA THR A 80 0.04 15.65 27.31
C THR A 80 1.22 15.38 26.37
N ALA A 81 1.31 14.18 25.80
CA ALA A 81 2.33 13.86 24.81
C ALA A 81 2.17 14.70 23.54
N PHE A 82 0.94 14.84 23.03
CA PHE A 82 0.63 15.60 21.82
C PHE A 82 0.87 17.11 21.98
N ASN A 83 0.64 17.67 23.16
CA ASN A 83 0.89 19.09 23.46
C ASN A 83 2.37 19.47 23.29
N ARG A 84 3.31 18.50 23.37
CA ARG A 84 4.75 18.74 23.12
C ARG A 84 5.06 19.22 21.70
N VAL A 85 4.13 19.03 20.77
CA VAL A 85 4.24 19.48 19.37
C VAL A 85 3.13 20.44 18.97
N GLU A 86 2.35 20.99 19.92
CA GLU A 86 1.27 21.94 19.64
C GLU A 86 1.76 23.09 18.73
N HIS A 87 2.93 23.66 19.02
CA HIS A 87 3.52 24.75 18.23
C HIS A 87 3.72 24.42 16.75
N ALA A 88 3.97 23.14 16.42
CA ALA A 88 4.24 22.70 15.06
C ALA A 88 2.97 22.32 14.27
N PHE A 89 1.83 22.12 14.92
CA PHE A 89 0.63 21.58 14.27
C PHE A 89 -0.48 22.63 14.07
N ASN A 90 -0.13 23.92 14.03
CA ASN A 90 -1.04 25.00 13.68
C ASN A 90 -1.32 25.00 12.17
N LEU A 91 -2.58 24.82 11.74
CA LEU A 91 -2.97 24.97 10.33
C LEU A 91 -3.16 26.45 9.95
N THR A 92 -3.63 27.25 10.92
CA THR A 92 -3.98 28.66 10.74
C THR A 92 -3.30 29.51 11.83
N GLY A 93 -3.21 30.81 11.60
CA GLY A 93 -2.54 31.75 12.50
C GLY A 93 -1.19 32.19 11.95
N ASP A 94 -0.27 32.55 12.84
CA ASP A 94 1.06 33.00 12.47
C ASP A 94 1.94 31.83 11.99
N SER A 95 2.80 32.10 11.00
CA SER A 95 3.79 31.14 10.52
C SER A 95 4.79 30.79 11.63
N PRO A 96 5.30 29.55 11.71
CA PRO A 96 5.16 28.42 10.77
C PRO A 96 3.83 27.68 10.88
N LEU A 97 3.31 27.21 9.73
CA LEU A 97 2.06 26.45 9.64
C LEU A 97 2.29 25.02 9.16
N PHE A 98 1.50 24.09 9.69
CA PHE A 98 1.58 22.65 9.43
C PHE A 98 1.67 22.34 7.93
N MET A 99 2.80 21.76 7.52
CA MET A 99 3.12 21.31 6.16
C MET A 99 2.91 22.35 5.04
N GLN A 100 2.97 23.63 5.38
CA GLN A 100 2.88 24.75 4.44
C GLN A 100 4.25 25.42 4.26
N ASP A 101 4.44 26.06 3.11
CA ASP A 101 5.66 26.82 2.83
C ASP A 101 5.86 27.89 3.90
N PHE A 102 7.13 28.08 4.29
CA PHE A 102 7.50 29.12 5.24
C PHE A 102 7.26 30.51 4.67
N ASP A 103 7.46 30.68 3.36
CA ASP A 103 7.10 31.88 2.59
C ASP A 103 5.58 31.88 2.34
N PRO A 104 4.87 33.01 2.56
CA PRO A 104 3.44 33.14 2.25
C PRO A 104 3.10 33.02 0.75
N LEU A 105 4.10 33.10 -0.13
CA LEU A 105 3.96 33.01 -1.59
C LEU A 105 3.01 34.07 -2.19
N ASP A 106 2.93 35.27 -1.59
CA ASP A 106 1.97 36.32 -1.99
C ASP A 106 2.09 36.79 -3.45
N SER A 107 3.26 36.60 -4.07
CA SER A 107 3.50 36.93 -5.49
C SER A 107 3.00 35.86 -6.46
N VAL A 108 2.59 34.69 -5.97
CA VAL A 108 2.15 33.56 -6.79
C VAL A 108 0.62 33.55 -6.91
N LYS A 109 0.12 33.35 -8.13
CA LYS A 109 -1.32 33.24 -8.38
C LYS A 109 -1.91 31.99 -7.70
N SER A 110 -3.06 32.16 -7.07
CA SER A 110 -3.84 31.05 -6.50
C SER A 110 -4.27 30.03 -7.55
N THR A 111 -4.32 28.77 -7.10
CA THR A 111 -4.83 27.60 -7.82
C THR A 111 -6.02 27.02 -7.07
N GLU A 112 -6.94 26.38 -7.78
CA GLU A 112 -8.13 25.75 -7.21
C GLU A 112 -7.79 24.67 -6.18
N ILE A 113 -8.56 24.60 -5.08
CA ILE A 113 -8.32 23.64 -3.99
C ILE A 113 -8.43 22.16 -4.43
N SER A 114 -9.19 21.89 -5.48
CA SER A 114 -9.28 20.58 -6.14
C SER A 114 -7.90 20.01 -6.50
N GLY A 115 -6.91 20.87 -6.80
CA GLY A 115 -5.54 20.47 -7.13
C GLY A 115 -4.78 19.77 -5.99
N LEU A 116 -5.30 19.79 -4.75
CA LEU A 116 -4.75 18.96 -3.67
C LEU A 116 -5.21 17.50 -3.72
N LEU A 117 -6.29 17.20 -4.45
CA LEU A 117 -6.73 15.82 -4.66
C LEU A 117 -5.88 15.18 -5.76
N ILE A 118 -5.19 14.08 -5.44
CA ILE A 118 -4.22 13.43 -6.35
C ILE A 118 -4.87 12.94 -7.65
N ASP A 119 -6.16 12.60 -7.61
CA ASP A 119 -6.96 12.18 -8.75
C ASP A 119 -7.61 13.34 -9.52
N ALA A 120 -7.47 14.60 -9.08
CA ALA A 120 -8.05 15.73 -9.80
C ALA A 120 -7.42 15.89 -11.19
N PRO A 121 -8.24 16.23 -12.20
CA PRO A 121 -7.76 16.32 -13.57
C PRO A 121 -6.91 17.59 -13.76
N GLY A 122 -5.68 17.41 -14.23
CA GLY A 122 -4.83 18.54 -14.62
C GLY A 122 -5.37 19.28 -15.86
N ALA A 123 -4.81 20.46 -16.13
CA ALA A 123 -5.24 21.34 -17.24
C ALA A 123 -5.30 20.64 -18.60
N ASN A 124 -4.34 19.75 -18.91
CA ASN A 124 -4.34 18.98 -20.15
C ASN A 124 -5.45 17.93 -20.19
N THR A 125 -5.72 17.25 -19.07
CA THR A 125 -6.79 16.26 -18.96
C THR A 125 -8.16 16.92 -19.22
N LEU A 126 -8.39 18.08 -18.61
CA LEU A 126 -9.59 18.90 -18.83
C LEU A 126 -9.71 19.37 -20.29
N ARG A 127 -8.63 19.93 -20.85
CA ARG A 127 -8.60 20.43 -22.24
C ARG A 127 -8.89 19.32 -23.26
N LEU A 128 -8.38 18.12 -23.02
CA LEU A 128 -8.57 16.95 -23.88
C LEU A 128 -9.83 16.15 -23.54
N ASN A 129 -10.58 16.55 -22.51
CA ASN A 129 -11.78 15.88 -22.03
C ASN A 129 -11.56 14.39 -21.72
N THR A 130 -10.42 14.05 -21.09
CA THR A 130 -10.03 12.66 -20.79
C THR A 130 -10.27 12.24 -19.33
N ASP A 131 -11.00 13.07 -18.59
CA ASP A 131 -11.42 12.90 -17.19
C ASP A 131 -12.81 12.25 -17.07
N HIS A 132 -13.09 11.24 -17.89
CA HIS A 132 -14.44 10.65 -18.05
C HIS A 132 -15.12 10.16 -16.76
N PHE A 133 -14.34 9.78 -15.74
CA PHE A 133 -14.85 9.22 -14.48
C PHE A 133 -14.77 10.20 -13.30
N ILE A 134 -14.28 11.41 -13.51
CA ILE A 134 -14.15 12.41 -12.45
C ILE A 134 -15.29 13.42 -12.56
N LYS A 135 -16.05 13.59 -11.48
CA LYS A 135 -17.12 14.58 -11.41
C LYS A 135 -16.52 15.97 -11.15
N ARG A 136 -16.57 16.86 -12.14
CA ARG A 136 -16.13 18.25 -12.03
C ARG A 136 -16.99 19.04 -11.03
N GLY A 137 -16.42 20.07 -10.40
CA GLY A 137 -17.14 20.97 -9.48
C GLY A 137 -17.48 20.35 -8.11
N GLN A 138 -16.86 19.22 -7.75
CA GLN A 138 -17.09 18.55 -6.45
C GLN A 138 -16.07 18.95 -5.36
N CYS A 139 -15.10 19.81 -5.68
CA CYS A 139 -14.07 20.26 -4.74
C CYS A 139 -13.58 21.67 -5.09
N ASP A 140 -14.50 22.62 -5.16
CA ASP A 140 -14.23 24.04 -5.36
C ASP A 140 -14.08 24.79 -4.03
N VAL A 141 -14.76 24.31 -2.98
CA VAL A 141 -14.68 24.87 -1.62
C VAL A 141 -14.77 23.76 -0.58
N ILE A 142 -13.79 23.72 0.34
CA ILE A 142 -13.74 22.75 1.44
C ILE A 142 -13.50 23.44 2.79
N SER A 143 -13.69 22.72 3.89
CA SER A 143 -13.37 23.23 5.22
C SER A 143 -11.87 23.15 5.51
N PRO A 144 -11.35 23.91 6.49
CA PRO A 144 -9.94 23.84 6.89
C PRO A 144 -9.49 22.43 7.28
N GLU A 145 -10.36 21.64 7.91
CA GLU A 145 -10.07 20.25 8.30
C GLU A 145 -9.80 19.36 7.08
N MET A 146 -10.65 19.50 6.05
CA MET A 146 -10.46 18.75 4.79
C MET A 146 -9.26 19.26 4.01
N ALA A 147 -8.97 20.56 4.06
CA ALA A 147 -7.75 21.12 3.47
C ALA A 147 -6.48 20.59 4.17
N ALA A 148 -6.51 20.43 5.49
CA ALA A 148 -5.39 19.87 6.26
C ALA A 148 -5.08 18.43 5.85
N ILE A 149 -6.09 17.55 5.82
CA ILE A 149 -5.87 16.15 5.44
C ILE A 149 -5.54 16.01 3.96
N ALA A 150 -6.12 16.84 3.08
CA ALA A 150 -5.76 16.86 1.66
C ALA A 150 -4.30 17.29 1.46
N LEU A 151 -3.85 18.33 2.17
CA LEU A 151 -2.47 18.78 2.17
C LEU A 151 -1.52 17.69 2.66
N PHE A 152 -1.80 17.08 3.82
CA PHE A 152 -1.00 15.97 4.35
C PHE A 152 -0.92 14.82 3.34
N THR A 153 -2.08 14.37 2.83
CA THR A 153 -2.20 13.30 1.82
C THR A 153 -1.34 13.59 0.60
N LEU A 154 -1.40 14.81 0.06
CA LEU A 154 -0.61 15.22 -1.09
C LEU A 154 0.89 15.19 -0.77
N GLN A 155 1.31 15.71 0.39
CA GLN A 155 2.74 15.78 0.74
C GLN A 155 3.36 14.38 0.87
N ILE A 156 2.69 13.44 1.55
CA ILE A 156 3.23 12.09 1.80
C ILE A 156 3.13 11.15 0.58
N ASN A 157 2.29 11.48 -0.40
CA ASN A 157 2.05 10.65 -1.60
C ASN A 157 2.32 11.40 -2.92
N ALA A 158 2.98 12.57 -2.87
CA ALA A 158 3.11 13.49 -4.00
C ALA A 158 3.59 12.77 -5.27
N PRO A 159 2.77 12.73 -6.34
CA PRO A 159 3.19 12.17 -7.61
C PRO A 159 4.12 13.13 -8.37
N ALA A 160 4.55 12.76 -9.58
CA ALA A 160 5.17 13.74 -10.46
C ALA A 160 4.18 14.88 -10.76
N GLY A 161 4.64 16.14 -10.74
CA GLY A 161 3.77 17.33 -10.87
C GLY A 161 4.17 18.27 -12.00
N GLY A 162 4.97 17.82 -12.96
CA GLY A 162 5.57 18.69 -13.98
C GLY A 162 6.87 19.37 -13.50
N VAL A 163 7.32 20.38 -14.23
CA VAL A 163 8.67 20.95 -14.08
C VAL A 163 8.87 21.55 -12.68
N GLY A 164 9.82 20.98 -11.94
CA GLY A 164 10.25 21.44 -10.63
C GLY A 164 9.32 21.08 -9.46
N HIS A 165 8.15 20.48 -9.72
CA HIS A 165 7.27 19.97 -8.66
C HIS A 165 7.79 18.62 -8.16
N ARG A 166 8.40 18.61 -6.96
CA ARG A 166 9.11 17.44 -6.39
C ARG A 166 8.20 16.31 -5.94
N VAL A 167 8.63 15.09 -6.20
CA VAL A 167 7.92 13.86 -5.84
C VAL A 167 8.09 13.58 -4.35
N GLY A 168 7.16 12.84 -3.75
CA GLY A 168 7.25 12.38 -2.37
C GLY A 168 8.54 11.64 -2.06
N LEU A 169 8.94 11.64 -0.79
CA LEU A 169 10.14 10.95 -0.27
C LEU A 169 10.18 9.47 -0.66
N ARG A 170 9.00 8.85 -0.69
CA ARG A 170 8.83 7.45 -1.09
C ARG A 170 8.66 7.29 -2.60
N GLY A 171 8.88 8.32 -3.43
CA GLY A 171 8.53 8.36 -4.85
C GLY A 171 7.01 8.47 -5.09
N GLY A 172 6.56 8.50 -6.36
CA GLY A 172 5.14 8.64 -6.71
C GLY A 172 4.36 7.32 -6.57
N GLY A 173 3.17 7.35 -5.97
CA GLY A 173 2.31 6.17 -5.76
C GLY A 173 2.89 5.02 -4.92
N PRO A 174 3.60 5.30 -3.79
CA PRO A 174 4.14 4.24 -2.94
C PRO A 174 3.00 3.43 -2.30
N LEU A 175 3.24 2.14 -2.05
CA LEU A 175 2.37 1.38 -1.16
C LEU A 175 2.69 1.73 0.29
N THR A 176 1.62 1.87 1.07
CA THR A 176 1.66 1.83 2.53
C THR A 176 1.14 0.49 2.98
N THR A 177 1.84 -0.13 3.93
CA THR A 177 1.51 -1.46 4.45
C THR A 177 1.39 -1.36 5.96
N LEU A 178 0.20 -1.60 6.48
CA LEU A 178 -0.13 -1.56 7.91
C LEU A 178 -0.61 -2.93 8.39
N ILE A 179 -0.35 -3.25 9.64
CA ILE A 179 -0.93 -4.40 10.33
C ILE A 179 -2.30 -3.99 10.88
N GLN A 180 -3.28 -4.86 10.76
CA GLN A 180 -4.63 -4.70 11.31
C GLN A 180 -4.97 -5.92 12.17
N PRO A 181 -5.74 -5.75 13.26
CA PRO A 181 -6.28 -6.88 14.00
C PRO A 181 -7.26 -7.67 13.12
N GLN A 182 -7.53 -8.92 13.50
CA GLN A 182 -8.55 -9.75 12.83
C GLN A 182 -9.97 -9.18 13.00
N GLU A 183 -10.25 -8.70 14.20
CA GLU A 183 -11.56 -8.17 14.59
C GLU A 183 -11.79 -6.78 14.00
N LEU A 184 -12.80 -6.65 13.12
CA LEU A 184 -13.11 -5.40 12.43
C LEU A 184 -13.56 -4.28 13.39
N ASP A 185 -14.16 -4.64 14.53
CA ASP A 185 -14.66 -3.76 15.58
C ASP A 185 -13.63 -3.52 16.71
N SER A 186 -12.38 -3.94 16.52
CA SER A 186 -11.26 -3.50 17.35
C SER A 186 -11.23 -1.97 17.42
N SER A 187 -10.91 -1.44 18.60
CA SER A 187 -10.71 -0.01 18.81
C SER A 187 -9.68 0.55 17.82
N LEU A 188 -9.83 1.81 17.42
CA LEU A 188 -8.86 2.50 16.58
C LEU A 188 -7.45 2.48 17.20
N TRP A 189 -7.35 2.55 18.54
CA TRP A 189 -6.08 2.41 19.27
C TRP A 189 -5.31 1.15 18.85
N LYS A 190 -5.91 -0.05 19.01
CA LYS A 190 -5.30 -1.32 18.61
C LYS A 190 -4.87 -1.33 17.13
N LYS A 191 -5.69 -0.76 16.24
CA LYS A 191 -5.39 -0.67 14.79
C LYS A 191 -4.17 0.20 14.51
N LEU A 192 -3.97 1.29 15.27
CA LEU A 192 -2.84 2.21 15.11
C LEU A 192 -1.58 1.69 15.82
N TRP A 193 -1.72 1.18 17.04
CA TRP A 193 -0.61 0.78 17.91
C TRP A 193 0.18 -0.41 17.36
N LEU A 194 -0.48 -1.33 16.63
CA LEU A 194 0.19 -2.39 15.86
C LEU A 194 1.23 -1.88 14.85
N ASN A 195 1.22 -0.58 14.55
CA ASN A 195 2.09 0.06 13.57
C ASN A 195 3.03 1.12 14.19
N VAL A 196 3.19 1.11 15.52
CA VAL A 196 4.17 1.93 16.25
C VAL A 196 5.34 1.04 16.66
N ILE A 197 6.57 1.48 16.36
CA ILE A 197 7.80 0.72 16.58
C ILE A 197 8.46 1.18 17.88
N ASN A 198 8.85 0.24 18.73
CA ASN A 198 9.60 0.54 19.96
C ASN A 198 11.04 1.00 19.67
N ARG A 199 11.66 1.66 20.65
CA ARG A 199 12.96 2.32 20.49
C ARG A 199 14.12 1.33 20.44
N ASP A 200 13.97 0.15 21.04
CA ASP A 200 14.93 -0.95 20.92
C ASP A 200 15.00 -1.53 19.50
N SER A 201 13.86 -1.65 18.83
CA SER A 201 13.79 -2.12 17.44
C SER A 201 14.10 -1.04 16.41
N TRP A 202 13.80 0.23 16.71
CA TRP A 202 14.17 1.37 15.86
C TRP A 202 14.88 2.46 16.66
N ILE A 203 16.20 2.31 16.69
CA ILE A 203 17.11 3.24 17.36
C ILE A 203 17.32 4.47 16.46
N TYR A 204 17.10 5.64 17.03
CA TYR A 204 17.39 6.97 16.46
C TYR A 204 17.70 7.95 17.59
N SER A 205 18.24 9.14 17.30
CA SER A 205 18.51 10.12 18.37
C SER A 205 17.22 10.68 19.01
N LYS A 206 17.27 11.29 20.20
CA LYS A 206 16.08 11.96 20.75
C LYS A 206 15.72 13.16 19.84
N PRO A 207 14.49 13.26 19.32
CA PRO A 207 14.14 14.33 18.38
C PRO A 207 14.11 15.70 19.08
N ASP A 208 14.72 16.70 18.45
CA ASP A 208 14.41 18.10 18.74
C ASP A 208 13.11 18.49 18.03
N LEU A 209 12.03 18.61 18.81
CA LEU A 209 10.68 18.89 18.31
C LEU A 209 10.49 20.33 17.79
N ASN A 210 11.51 21.19 17.90
CA ASN A 210 11.54 22.52 17.28
C ASN A 210 12.33 22.54 15.98
N SER A 211 12.99 21.44 15.62
CA SER A 211 13.92 21.40 14.50
C SER A 211 13.20 21.17 13.16
N PRO A 212 13.61 21.90 12.08
CA PRO A 212 13.15 21.61 10.73
C PRO A 212 13.66 20.27 10.19
N THR A 213 14.64 19.65 10.86
CA THR A 213 15.09 18.29 10.51
C THR A 213 14.06 17.22 10.89
N VAL A 214 13.15 17.51 11.83
CA VAL A 214 11.98 16.67 12.16
C VAL A 214 10.75 17.17 11.42
N PHE A 215 10.43 18.46 11.56
CA PHE A 215 9.22 19.10 11.01
C PHE A 215 9.59 20.17 9.97
N PRO A 216 9.59 19.85 8.66
CA PRO A 216 10.19 20.72 7.64
C PRO A 216 9.66 22.15 7.59
N TRP A 217 8.39 22.34 7.93
CA TRP A 217 7.71 23.64 7.89
C TRP A 217 8.12 24.59 9.04
N LEU A 218 8.83 24.12 10.07
CA LEU A 218 9.31 24.96 11.17
C LEU A 218 10.51 25.85 10.79
N GLY A 219 11.16 25.56 9.67
CA GLY A 219 12.35 26.29 9.21
C GLY A 219 12.13 26.95 7.85
N LYS A 220 13.13 27.73 7.42
CA LYS A 220 13.13 28.33 6.08
C LYS A 220 13.00 27.24 5.01
N THR A 221 12.15 27.48 4.04
CA THR A 221 11.92 26.55 2.92
C THR A 221 13.22 26.23 2.19
N HIS A 222 13.50 24.93 2.04
CA HIS A 222 14.66 24.43 1.31
C HIS A 222 14.35 24.39 -0.19
N ILE A 223 15.05 25.22 -0.97
CA ILE A 223 14.80 25.40 -2.40
C ILE A 223 15.74 24.53 -3.22
N SER A 224 15.18 23.61 -4.00
CA SER A 224 15.95 22.61 -4.74
C SER A 224 16.28 22.96 -6.19
N GLN A 225 16.38 24.24 -6.54
CA GLN A 225 16.58 24.65 -7.94
C GLN A 225 17.97 24.29 -8.49
N LYS A 226 18.99 24.25 -7.63
CA LYS A 226 20.39 23.97 -7.99
C LYS A 226 20.76 22.51 -7.69
N ALA A 227 21.64 21.91 -8.47
CA ALA A 227 22.21 20.60 -8.15
C ALA A 227 22.99 20.66 -6.81
N GLY A 228 23.01 19.56 -6.06
CA GLY A 228 23.62 19.49 -4.72
C GLY A 228 22.71 19.98 -3.60
N THR A 229 21.43 20.22 -3.88
CA THR A 229 20.39 20.59 -2.89
C THR A 229 19.48 19.42 -2.55
N GLU A 230 19.83 18.21 -2.98
CA GLU A 230 19.16 16.99 -2.60
C GLU A 230 19.22 16.80 -1.08
N ILE A 231 18.11 16.33 -0.51
CA ILE A 231 18.03 15.87 0.87
C ILE A 231 18.20 14.36 0.83
N TYR A 232 19.22 13.87 1.54
CA TYR A 232 19.48 12.47 1.79
C TYR A 232 19.08 12.10 3.22
N ALA A 233 18.88 10.81 3.49
CA ALA A 233 18.47 10.32 4.81
C ALA A 233 19.37 10.81 5.96
N HIS A 234 20.69 10.90 5.74
CA HIS A 234 21.64 11.35 6.74
C HIS A 234 21.65 12.87 6.98
N ASN A 235 20.88 13.67 6.21
CA ASN A 235 20.80 15.13 6.41
C ASN A 235 19.73 15.54 7.41
N VAL A 236 18.81 14.64 7.76
CA VAL A 236 17.62 14.94 8.56
C VAL A 236 17.46 13.91 9.67
N HIS A 237 16.54 14.18 10.59
CA HIS A 237 16.19 13.21 11.64
C HIS A 237 15.40 12.04 11.02
N GLU A 238 15.50 10.85 11.58
CA GLU A 238 14.86 9.64 11.04
C GLU A 238 13.33 9.75 10.99
N LEU A 239 12.74 10.45 11.96
CA LEU A 239 11.30 10.76 12.00
C LEU A 239 10.82 11.71 10.89
N HIS A 240 11.72 12.39 10.17
CA HIS A 240 11.37 13.23 9.02
C HIS A 240 10.55 12.46 7.97
N MET A 241 10.75 11.15 7.88
CA MET A 241 10.07 10.30 6.90
C MET A 241 8.54 10.38 7.00
N TYR A 242 7.98 10.55 8.21
CA TYR A 242 6.54 10.76 8.42
C TYR A 242 6.03 12.15 8.01
N TRP A 243 6.94 13.13 7.96
CA TRP A 243 6.63 14.55 7.87
C TRP A 243 7.19 15.20 6.60
N ALA A 244 7.60 14.38 5.63
CA ALA A 244 8.21 14.83 4.39
C ALA A 244 7.29 15.83 3.66
N MET A 245 7.89 16.91 3.16
CA MET A 245 7.17 18.06 2.62
C MET A 245 7.75 18.46 1.24
N PRO A 246 7.58 17.64 0.20
CA PRO A 246 8.15 17.88 -1.12
C PRO A 246 7.51 19.07 -1.86
N ARG A 247 6.25 19.40 -1.58
CA ARG A 247 5.49 20.47 -2.25
C ARG A 247 5.56 21.75 -1.43
N ARG A 248 5.79 22.86 -2.12
CA ARG A 248 5.70 24.22 -1.59
C ARG A 248 4.27 24.71 -1.79
N ILE A 249 3.50 24.75 -0.70
CA ILE A 249 2.05 25.04 -0.74
C ILE A 249 1.71 25.99 0.41
N ARG A 250 0.87 26.98 0.14
CA ARG A 250 0.26 27.86 1.15
C ARG A 250 -1.25 27.86 0.94
N LEU A 251 -2.01 27.47 1.96
CA LEU A 251 -3.47 27.45 1.88
C LEU A 251 -4.03 28.87 1.98
N GLU A 252 -5.10 29.16 1.23
CA GLU A 252 -5.85 30.41 1.34
C GLU A 252 -7.13 30.13 2.11
N ILE A 253 -7.16 30.55 3.38
CA ILE A 253 -8.27 30.29 4.30
C ILE A 253 -9.01 31.61 4.52
N ASP A 254 -10.28 31.64 4.13
CA ASP A 254 -11.16 32.79 4.28
C ASP A 254 -12.11 32.60 5.47
N ASP A 255 -12.39 33.68 6.21
CA ASP A 255 -13.44 33.75 7.24
C ASP A 255 -14.84 33.87 6.60
N LYS A 256 -15.15 32.92 5.71
CA LYS A 256 -16.38 32.86 4.94
C LYS A 256 -17.10 31.53 5.20
N PRO A 257 -18.33 31.58 5.75
CA PRO A 257 -19.11 30.37 5.92
C PRO A 257 -19.42 29.69 4.58
N ALA A 258 -19.32 28.37 4.56
CA ALA A 258 -19.56 27.55 3.39
C ALA A 258 -20.10 26.16 3.77
N ILE A 259 -20.51 25.40 2.76
CA ILE A 259 -20.72 23.96 2.88
C ILE A 259 -19.48 23.30 2.28
N CYS A 260 -18.78 22.49 3.07
CA CYS A 260 -17.65 21.72 2.57
C CYS A 260 -18.16 20.69 1.55
N GLN A 261 -17.70 20.76 0.31
CA GLN A 261 -18.22 19.89 -0.75
C GLN A 261 -17.78 18.43 -0.61
N LEU A 262 -16.72 18.15 0.17
CA LEU A 262 -16.28 16.77 0.44
C LEU A 262 -17.08 16.08 1.54
N THR A 263 -17.59 16.81 2.53
CA THR A 263 -18.30 16.22 3.69
C THR A 263 -19.79 16.57 3.73
N GLY A 264 -20.22 17.58 2.97
CA GLY A 264 -21.58 18.14 3.05
C GLY A 264 -21.84 18.96 4.32
N GLN A 265 -20.86 19.13 5.21
CA GLN A 265 -21.03 19.81 6.49
C GLN A 265 -20.80 21.31 6.39
N LYS A 266 -21.47 22.08 7.25
CA LYS A 266 -21.27 23.53 7.36
C LYS A 266 -19.92 23.82 8.03
N THR A 267 -19.25 24.85 7.54
CA THR A 267 -18.00 25.37 8.11
C THR A 267 -18.07 26.89 8.22
N GLN A 268 -17.40 27.48 9.22
CA GLN A 268 -17.31 28.93 9.39
C GLN A 268 -16.19 29.56 8.55
N GLN A 269 -15.14 28.79 8.27
CA GLN A 269 -14.05 29.18 7.39
C GLN A 269 -14.06 28.30 6.14
N SER A 270 -13.59 28.82 5.03
CA SER A 270 -13.58 28.11 3.75
C SER A 270 -12.22 28.18 3.09
N VAL A 271 -11.88 27.12 2.35
CA VAL A 271 -10.68 27.04 1.53
C VAL A 271 -11.12 26.74 0.10
N SER A 272 -10.97 27.73 -0.80
CA SER A 272 -11.28 27.57 -2.22
C SER A 272 -10.04 27.49 -3.10
N GLY A 273 -8.88 27.88 -2.57
CA GLY A 273 -7.64 27.87 -3.31
C GLY A 273 -6.41 27.75 -2.42
N TYR A 274 -5.26 27.63 -3.09
CA TYR A 274 -3.95 27.63 -2.46
C TYR A 274 -2.91 28.18 -3.45
N ARG A 275 -1.80 28.67 -2.92
CA ARG A 275 -0.63 29.08 -3.71
C ARG A 275 0.40 27.97 -3.70
N THR A 276 1.04 27.74 -4.83
CA THR A 276 2.09 26.72 -4.92
C THR A 276 3.23 27.15 -5.82
N GLN A 277 4.44 26.80 -5.43
CA GLN A 277 5.65 27.08 -6.19
C GLN A 277 6.44 25.79 -6.44
N ASN A 278 7.27 25.79 -7.47
CA ASN A 278 8.17 24.69 -7.77
C ASN A 278 9.43 24.70 -6.87
N TYR A 279 10.21 23.63 -6.97
CA TYR A 279 11.49 23.39 -6.31
C TYR A 279 11.43 23.35 -4.78
N GLY A 280 10.48 22.59 -4.21
CA GLY A 280 10.46 22.22 -2.78
C GLY A 280 11.52 21.19 -2.40
N ASN A 281 11.33 20.47 -1.30
CA ASN A 281 12.28 19.46 -0.83
C ASN A 281 12.49 18.36 -1.88
N ASN A 282 13.74 18.16 -2.31
CA ASN A 282 14.11 17.14 -3.29
C ASN A 282 14.78 15.97 -2.58
N TYR A 283 14.03 14.89 -2.36
CA TYR A 283 14.53 13.69 -1.69
C TYR A 283 15.25 12.77 -2.69
N SER A 284 16.49 12.40 -2.38
CA SER A 284 17.31 11.52 -3.21
C SER A 284 18.01 10.46 -2.36
N GLY A 285 18.57 9.43 -3.00
CA GLY A 285 19.21 8.32 -2.31
C GLY A 285 18.22 7.28 -1.80
N THR A 286 18.76 6.31 -1.07
CA THR A 286 17.97 5.25 -0.44
C THR A 286 17.25 5.77 0.79
N TRP A 287 15.92 5.70 0.75
CA TRP A 287 15.02 5.93 1.88
C TRP A 287 14.38 4.61 2.31
N GLN A 288 14.09 4.46 3.59
CA GLN A 288 13.45 3.28 4.18
C GLN A 288 12.31 3.71 5.10
N HIS A 289 11.25 4.27 4.50
CA HIS A 289 10.09 4.73 5.25
C HIS A 289 9.43 3.55 6.01
N PRO A 290 9.15 3.68 7.30
CA PRO A 290 8.76 2.56 8.17
C PRO A 290 7.45 1.86 7.77
N LEU A 291 6.57 2.57 7.06
CA LEU A 291 5.28 2.05 6.58
C LEU A 291 5.28 1.57 5.13
N THR A 292 6.43 1.52 4.47
CA THR A 292 6.51 1.22 3.03
C THR A 292 7.53 0.11 2.77
N PRO A 293 7.19 -0.90 1.97
CA PRO A 293 8.14 -1.92 1.55
C PRO A 293 9.02 -1.44 0.39
N TYR A 294 10.22 -1.97 0.30
CA TYR A 294 11.27 -1.59 -0.64
C TYR A 294 11.86 -2.79 -1.38
N ARG A 295 12.43 -2.53 -2.56
CA ARG A 295 13.16 -3.52 -3.36
C ARG A 295 14.38 -2.89 -4.02
N TRP A 296 15.40 -3.68 -4.27
CA TRP A 296 16.60 -3.30 -4.99
C TRP A 296 17.15 -4.49 -5.78
N ASN A 297 18.20 -4.25 -6.56
CA ASN A 297 18.91 -5.31 -7.26
C ASN A 297 20.17 -5.70 -6.47
N PRO A 298 20.23 -6.88 -5.84
CA PRO A 298 21.42 -7.30 -5.07
C PRO A 298 22.71 -7.34 -5.90
N LYS A 299 22.59 -7.50 -7.21
CA LYS A 299 23.75 -7.52 -8.14
C LYS A 299 24.24 -6.12 -8.52
N LYS A 300 23.53 -5.08 -8.12
CA LYS A 300 23.86 -3.68 -8.41
C LYS A 300 23.75 -2.86 -7.11
N PRO A 301 24.71 -3.00 -6.19
CA PRO A 301 24.64 -2.40 -4.85
C PRO A 301 24.65 -0.87 -4.85
N ASN A 302 25.02 -0.24 -5.97
CA ASN A 302 25.02 1.21 -6.13
C ASN A 302 23.66 1.77 -6.61
N GLU A 303 22.69 0.92 -6.97
CA GLU A 303 21.33 1.38 -7.31
C GLU A 303 20.55 1.70 -6.03
N GLU A 304 19.79 2.79 -6.07
CA GLU A 304 18.92 3.19 -4.95
C GLU A 304 17.83 2.16 -4.70
N HIS A 305 17.42 2.00 -3.43
CA HIS A 305 16.29 1.16 -3.10
C HIS A 305 14.99 1.84 -3.53
N LEU A 306 14.13 1.09 -4.20
CA LEU A 306 12.88 1.57 -4.74
C LEU A 306 11.72 1.08 -3.88
N SER A 307 10.87 2.00 -3.44
CA SER A 307 9.61 1.62 -2.79
C SER A 307 8.76 0.78 -3.75
N ILE A 308 8.02 -0.19 -3.22
CA ILE A 308 6.99 -0.89 -3.98
C ILE A 308 5.82 0.08 -4.23
N LYS A 309 5.27 0.05 -5.44
CA LYS A 309 4.26 0.98 -5.94
C LYS A 309 2.91 0.30 -6.15
N GLY A 310 1.84 1.08 -6.12
CA GLY A 310 0.58 0.66 -6.73
C GLY A 310 0.78 0.37 -8.21
N GLN A 311 0.16 -0.69 -8.73
CA GLN A 311 0.27 -1.12 -10.12
C GLN A 311 -1.11 -1.44 -10.69
N PRO A 312 -1.28 -1.45 -12.02
CA PRO A 312 -2.51 -1.89 -12.66
C PRO A 312 -2.86 -3.33 -12.26
N GLY A 313 -4.15 -3.60 -12.08
CA GLY A 313 -4.64 -4.90 -11.62
C GLY A 313 -4.64 -5.06 -10.09
N GLY A 314 -4.22 -4.02 -9.36
CA GLY A 314 -4.36 -3.94 -7.91
C GLY A 314 -3.33 -4.72 -7.11
N ILE A 315 -3.62 -4.86 -5.82
CA ILE A 315 -2.75 -5.52 -4.84
C ILE A 315 -3.25 -6.95 -4.65
N THR A 316 -2.44 -7.93 -5.06
CA THR A 316 -2.77 -9.35 -5.03
C THR A 316 -1.66 -10.15 -4.37
N TYR A 317 -1.87 -11.46 -4.21
CA TYR A 317 -0.85 -12.35 -3.67
C TYR A 317 0.45 -12.38 -4.50
N LYS A 318 0.46 -11.87 -5.74
CA LYS A 318 1.65 -11.76 -6.60
C LYS A 318 2.81 -11.04 -5.92
N ILE A 319 2.53 -10.02 -5.11
CA ILE A 319 3.54 -9.21 -4.43
C ILE A 319 3.54 -9.44 -2.91
N TRP A 320 2.70 -10.35 -2.41
CA TRP A 320 2.52 -10.56 -0.96
C TRP A 320 3.83 -10.87 -0.26
N ASP A 321 4.69 -11.67 -0.89
CA ASP A 321 6.03 -11.97 -0.39
C ASP A 321 6.88 -10.72 -0.14
N SER A 322 6.82 -9.73 -1.02
CA SER A 322 7.54 -8.47 -0.87
C SER A 322 6.89 -7.52 0.13
N LEU A 323 5.63 -7.78 0.52
CA LEU A 323 4.94 -7.01 1.57
C LEU A 323 5.18 -7.61 2.97
N THR A 324 5.52 -8.91 3.07
CA THR A 324 5.62 -9.65 4.34
C THR A 324 7.01 -10.14 4.72
N PHE A 325 7.93 -10.33 3.76
CA PHE A 325 9.26 -10.87 4.03
C PHE A 325 10.38 -9.90 3.64
N SER A 326 11.28 -9.65 4.59
CA SER A 326 12.57 -9.00 4.35
C SER A 326 13.65 -10.04 4.08
N GLU A 327 14.20 -10.00 2.87
CA GLU A 327 15.17 -10.96 2.34
C GLU A 327 16.24 -10.21 1.55
N ASN A 328 17.31 -9.80 2.24
CA ASN A 328 18.36 -8.96 1.67
C ASN A 328 19.03 -9.58 0.44
N ASN A 329 19.19 -10.91 0.41
CA ASN A 329 19.80 -11.63 -0.71
C ASN A 329 18.92 -11.61 -1.97
N GLU A 330 17.61 -11.43 -1.82
CA GLU A 330 16.64 -11.29 -2.91
C GLU A 330 16.35 -9.83 -3.25
N GLY A 331 16.91 -8.90 -2.46
CA GLY A 331 16.77 -7.46 -2.69
C GLY A 331 15.37 -6.96 -2.37
N GLN A 332 14.78 -7.43 -1.27
CA GLN A 332 13.47 -6.98 -0.80
C GLN A 332 13.45 -6.77 0.71
N GLU A 333 12.69 -5.77 1.13
CA GLU A 333 12.47 -5.41 2.53
C GLU A 333 11.00 -5.07 2.70
N ALA A 334 10.33 -5.72 3.65
CA ALA A 334 8.97 -5.38 4.05
C ALA A 334 8.94 -4.00 4.73
N ALA A 335 7.76 -3.44 4.95
CA ALA A 335 7.65 -2.25 5.79
C ALA A 335 8.19 -2.57 7.20
N ARG A 336 8.97 -1.68 7.81
CA ARG A 336 9.61 -1.92 9.12
C ARG A 336 8.62 -2.29 10.22
N VAL A 337 7.41 -1.75 10.18
CA VAL A 337 6.32 -2.14 11.11
C VAL A 337 5.97 -3.62 11.02
N VAL A 338 6.04 -4.21 9.82
CA VAL A 338 5.77 -5.64 9.59
C VAL A 338 6.87 -6.51 10.19
N ASP A 339 8.14 -6.12 10.01
CA ASP A 339 9.26 -6.83 10.63
C ASP A 339 9.28 -6.68 12.16
N HIS A 340 8.93 -5.50 12.67
CA HIS A 340 8.81 -5.25 14.11
C HIS A 340 7.73 -6.13 14.74
N PHE A 341 6.54 -6.17 14.15
CA PHE A 341 5.47 -7.05 14.61
C PHE A 341 5.85 -8.52 14.57
N GLY A 342 6.59 -8.95 13.54
CA GLY A 342 7.10 -10.32 13.44
C GLY A 342 8.00 -10.72 14.62
N LYS A 343 8.74 -9.79 15.22
CA LYS A 343 9.57 -10.02 16.42
C LYS A 343 8.74 -10.03 17.71
N LEU A 344 7.74 -9.15 17.80
CA LEU A 344 6.84 -9.08 18.96
C LEU A 344 5.93 -10.29 19.10
N ASN A 345 5.55 -10.90 17.97
CA ASN A 345 4.62 -12.04 17.96
C ASN A 345 5.14 -13.24 18.77
N ASP A 346 6.45 -13.37 18.98
CA ASP A 346 7.02 -14.42 19.83
C ASP A 346 6.74 -14.19 21.32
N TYR A 347 6.37 -12.98 21.74
CA TYR A 347 6.10 -12.59 23.12
C TYR A 347 4.60 -12.51 23.48
N ILE A 348 3.72 -12.30 22.49
CA ILE A 348 2.27 -12.24 22.71
C ILE A 348 1.73 -13.69 22.75
N GLU A 349 2.12 -14.45 23.79
CA GLU A 349 1.87 -15.89 23.91
C GLU A 349 0.39 -16.28 24.19
N ASP A 350 -0.53 -15.34 24.45
CA ASP A 350 -1.74 -15.69 25.20
C ASP A 350 -3.10 -15.11 24.73
N GLU A 351 -3.32 -14.90 23.43
CA GLU A 351 -4.71 -14.84 22.91
C GLU A 351 -4.90 -15.75 21.71
N GLN A 352 -5.55 -16.88 21.98
CA GLN A 352 -6.02 -17.85 21.01
C GLN A 352 -6.74 -17.15 19.83
N SER A 353 -6.16 -17.27 18.63
CA SER A 353 -6.88 -17.24 17.35
C SER A 353 -7.25 -15.90 16.68
N ASN A 354 -6.46 -14.83 16.84
CA ASN A 354 -6.63 -13.66 15.96
C ASN A 354 -5.39 -13.44 15.07
N ARG A 355 -5.45 -13.98 13.84
CA ARG A 355 -4.47 -13.72 12.78
C ARG A 355 -4.62 -12.27 12.35
N PRO A 356 -3.63 -11.40 12.60
CA PRO A 356 -3.68 -10.07 12.03
C PRO A 356 -3.70 -10.16 10.51
N HIS A 357 -4.12 -9.07 9.89
CA HIS A 357 -4.07 -8.93 8.46
C HIS A 357 -3.15 -7.78 8.07
N LEU A 358 -2.63 -7.87 6.87
CA LEU A 358 -1.86 -6.84 6.23
C LEU A 358 -2.80 -5.95 5.40
N TRP A 359 -3.01 -4.72 5.83
CA TRP A 359 -3.70 -3.71 5.04
C TRP A 359 -2.70 -2.96 4.17
N ALA A 360 -2.75 -3.20 2.86
CA ALA A 360 -1.90 -2.55 1.88
C ALA A 360 -2.72 -1.62 0.99
N PHE A 361 -2.26 -0.38 0.82
CA PHE A 361 -2.97 0.61 0.03
C PHE A 361 -2.04 1.62 -0.62
N GLY A 362 -2.50 2.24 -1.71
CA GLY A 362 -1.77 3.29 -2.42
C GLY A 362 -2.33 3.57 -3.80
N TYR A 363 -1.82 4.65 -4.41
CA TYR A 363 -2.17 5.01 -5.78
C TYR A 363 -1.38 4.18 -6.79
N ASP A 364 -2.08 3.70 -7.83
CA ASP A 364 -1.45 3.36 -9.09
C ASP A 364 -1.28 4.61 -9.95
N MET A 365 -0.02 4.96 -10.19
CA MET A 365 0.38 6.17 -10.90
C MET A 365 1.02 5.83 -12.25
N ASP A 366 0.59 6.55 -13.29
CA ASP A 366 1.33 6.69 -14.54
C ASP A 366 1.90 8.10 -14.61
N ASN A 367 3.15 8.25 -14.15
CA ASN A 367 3.82 9.54 -13.98
C ASN A 367 3.01 10.49 -13.05
N MET A 368 2.27 11.43 -13.62
CA MET A 368 1.40 12.38 -12.89
C MET A 368 -0.07 11.95 -12.85
N LYS A 369 -0.47 10.93 -13.62
CA LYS A 369 -1.85 10.49 -13.75
C LYS A 369 -2.16 9.38 -12.73
N ALA A 370 -3.08 9.65 -11.80
CA ALA A 370 -3.64 8.62 -10.96
C ALA A 370 -4.59 7.74 -11.81
N ARG A 371 -4.30 6.44 -11.90
CA ARG A 371 -5.18 5.46 -12.56
C ARG A 371 -6.22 4.89 -11.60
N GLY A 372 -5.89 4.81 -10.31
CA GLY A 372 -6.80 4.37 -9.27
C GLY A 372 -6.15 4.33 -7.90
N TRP A 373 -6.99 4.31 -6.86
CA TRP A 373 -6.59 3.99 -5.50
C TRP A 373 -6.87 2.51 -5.24
N TYR A 374 -5.86 1.78 -4.80
CA TYR A 374 -6.02 0.38 -4.36
C TYR A 374 -5.91 0.30 -2.85
N SER A 375 -6.76 -0.53 -2.26
CA SER A 375 -6.80 -0.83 -0.82
C SER A 375 -7.25 -2.27 -0.65
N THR A 376 -6.37 -3.13 -0.15
CA THR A 376 -6.62 -4.56 0.01
C THR A 376 -6.13 -5.01 1.38
N THR A 377 -6.87 -5.94 1.97
CA THR A 377 -6.43 -6.66 3.16
C THR A 377 -5.96 -8.06 2.75
N LEU A 378 -4.74 -8.46 3.14
CA LEU A 378 -4.14 -9.76 2.86
C LEU A 378 -3.87 -10.49 4.18
N PRO A 379 -3.86 -11.84 4.22
CA PRO A 379 -3.45 -12.56 5.42
C PRO A 379 -2.03 -12.22 5.87
N LEU A 380 -1.83 -12.03 7.18
CA LEU A 380 -0.51 -11.98 7.79
C LEU A 380 -0.38 -13.18 8.73
N PHE A 381 0.49 -14.13 8.37
CA PHE A 381 0.64 -15.35 9.15
C PHE A 381 1.76 -15.19 10.18
N SER A 382 1.46 -15.56 11.41
CA SER A 382 2.48 -15.82 12.43
C SER A 382 3.24 -17.10 12.11
N MET A 383 4.56 -17.06 12.26
CA MET A 383 5.43 -18.22 12.14
C MET A 383 6.72 -18.01 12.95
N PRO A 384 7.32 -19.08 13.49
CA PRO A 384 8.63 -19.00 14.14
C PRO A 384 9.70 -18.47 13.18
N ILE A 385 10.63 -17.67 13.70
CA ILE A 385 11.67 -17.01 12.91
C ILE A 385 12.53 -18.01 12.11
N GLU A 386 12.72 -19.22 12.64
CA GLU A 386 13.51 -20.28 12.00
C GLU A 386 12.83 -20.81 10.73
N LYS A 387 11.50 -20.74 10.64
CA LYS A 387 10.73 -21.17 9.46
C LYS A 387 10.65 -20.09 8.38
N LYS A 388 10.90 -18.81 8.70
CA LYS A 388 10.68 -17.66 7.80
C LYS A 388 11.32 -17.86 6.41
N ASN A 389 12.61 -18.22 6.38
CA ASN A 389 13.35 -18.44 5.12
C ASN A 389 12.81 -19.63 4.30
N ALA A 390 12.42 -20.71 4.97
CA ALA A 390 11.86 -21.88 4.30
C ALA A 390 10.49 -21.56 3.69
N VAL A 391 9.61 -20.92 4.46
CA VAL A 391 8.28 -20.46 4.02
C VAL A 391 8.41 -19.49 2.85
N PHE A 392 9.30 -18.49 2.93
CA PHE A 392 9.54 -17.53 1.85
C PHE A 392 9.89 -18.23 0.52
N ARG A 393 10.80 -19.20 0.54
CA ARG A 393 11.16 -19.97 -0.67
C ARG A 393 9.98 -20.72 -1.26
N ARG A 394 9.12 -21.32 -0.42
CA ARG A 394 7.92 -22.05 -0.86
C ARG A 394 6.88 -21.10 -1.48
N VAL A 395 6.66 -19.95 -0.84
CA VAL A 395 5.80 -18.88 -1.34
C VAL A 395 6.26 -18.42 -2.72
N LYS A 396 7.56 -18.16 -2.89
CA LYS A 396 8.16 -17.83 -4.20
C LYS A 396 7.91 -18.91 -5.24
N THR A 397 8.04 -20.19 -4.89
CA THR A 397 7.74 -21.30 -5.82
C THR A 397 6.28 -21.24 -6.30
N LEU A 398 5.31 -21.04 -5.40
CA LEU A 398 3.89 -20.94 -5.76
C LEU A 398 3.59 -19.69 -6.62
N GLN A 399 4.18 -18.54 -6.31
CA GLN A 399 4.02 -17.31 -7.07
C GLN A 399 4.65 -17.40 -8.47
N ASN A 400 5.84 -18.00 -8.58
CA ASN A 400 6.52 -18.22 -9.85
C ASN A 400 5.70 -19.16 -10.74
N LEU A 401 5.23 -20.28 -10.20
CA LEU A 401 4.37 -21.21 -10.93
C LEU A 401 3.06 -20.54 -11.40
N SER A 402 2.45 -19.70 -10.55
CA SER A 402 1.29 -18.88 -10.91
C SER A 402 1.60 -17.93 -12.08
N THR A 403 2.73 -17.23 -12.02
CA THR A 403 3.16 -16.27 -13.04
C THR A 403 3.40 -16.96 -14.38
N TYR A 404 4.05 -18.13 -14.39
CA TYR A 404 4.28 -18.91 -15.60
C TYR A 404 2.98 -19.45 -16.20
N ALA A 405 2.09 -20.00 -15.36
CA ALA A 405 0.79 -20.49 -15.79
C ALA A 405 -0.07 -19.38 -16.40
N LEU A 406 -0.15 -18.22 -15.74
CA LEU A 406 -0.86 -17.04 -16.26
C LEU A 406 -0.25 -16.57 -17.60
N THR A 407 1.08 -16.48 -17.69
CA THR A 407 1.76 -16.07 -18.92
C THR A 407 1.36 -16.96 -20.09
N GLN A 408 1.29 -18.27 -19.86
CA GLN A 408 0.89 -19.23 -20.89
C GLN A 408 -0.60 -19.19 -21.18
N CYS A 409 -1.46 -19.12 -20.16
CA CYS A 409 -2.90 -18.97 -20.32
C CYS A 409 -3.21 -17.74 -21.21
N ARG A 410 -2.67 -16.58 -20.86
CA ARG A 410 -2.83 -15.34 -21.64
C ARG A 410 -2.26 -15.46 -23.06
N ALA A 411 -1.11 -16.10 -23.23
CA ALA A 411 -0.53 -16.30 -24.55
C ALA A 411 -1.44 -17.15 -25.44
N GLN A 412 -2.02 -18.23 -24.90
CA GLN A 412 -2.90 -19.10 -25.67
C GLN A 412 -4.28 -18.50 -25.92
N ILE A 413 -4.83 -17.72 -24.98
CA ILE A 413 -6.04 -16.91 -25.22
C ILE A 413 -5.80 -15.94 -26.39
N LYS A 414 -4.65 -15.24 -26.41
CA LYS A 414 -4.28 -14.37 -27.53
C LYS A 414 -4.15 -15.13 -28.84
N SER A 415 -3.50 -16.28 -28.86
CA SER A 415 -3.37 -17.12 -30.06
C SER A 415 -4.73 -17.58 -30.60
N ALA A 416 -5.69 -17.82 -29.71
CA ALA A 416 -7.04 -18.22 -30.10
C ALA A 416 -7.90 -17.06 -30.64
N TRP A 417 -7.61 -15.82 -30.22
CA TRP A 417 -8.30 -14.62 -30.71
C TRP A 417 -7.73 -14.07 -32.03
N PHE A 418 -6.43 -14.20 -32.26
CA PHE A 418 -5.73 -13.50 -33.32
C PHE A 418 -4.85 -14.41 -34.18
N ASN A 419 -4.94 -14.27 -35.50
CA ASN A 419 -4.07 -14.97 -36.45
C ASN A 419 -2.58 -14.57 -36.30
N ARG A 420 -2.32 -13.37 -35.79
CA ARG A 420 -0.96 -12.83 -35.50
C ARG A 420 -0.91 -12.28 -34.08
N PRO A 421 -0.84 -13.14 -33.05
CA PRO A 421 -0.97 -12.71 -31.65
C PRO A 421 0.14 -11.75 -31.21
N ASN A 422 1.33 -11.86 -31.81
CA ASN A 422 2.48 -11.01 -31.50
C ASN A 422 2.38 -9.58 -32.09
N GLU A 423 1.50 -9.35 -33.06
CA GLU A 423 1.30 -8.02 -33.68
C GLU A 423 0.22 -7.21 -32.94
N ASN A 424 -0.58 -7.84 -32.07
CA ASN A 424 -1.71 -7.21 -31.38
C ASN A 424 -1.29 -6.65 -30.01
N LYS A 425 -1.35 -5.32 -29.87
CA LYS A 425 -0.91 -4.56 -28.69
C LYS A 425 -2.05 -4.18 -27.72
N GLY A 426 -3.17 -4.91 -27.75
CA GLY A 426 -4.30 -4.66 -26.84
C GLY A 426 -3.96 -4.92 -25.36
N ASP A 427 -4.66 -4.24 -24.46
CA ASP A 427 -4.56 -4.47 -23.01
C ASP A 427 -5.31 -5.75 -22.62
N MET A 428 -4.59 -6.69 -22.01
CA MET A 428 -5.13 -7.98 -21.54
C MET A 428 -5.00 -8.13 -20.01
N SER A 429 -4.80 -7.02 -19.30
CA SER A 429 -4.66 -6.98 -17.84
C SER A 429 -5.91 -7.49 -17.10
N PHE A 430 -7.07 -7.50 -17.74
CA PHE A 430 -8.30 -8.09 -17.18
C PHE A 430 -8.17 -9.61 -16.98
N ILE A 431 -7.43 -10.32 -17.85
CA ILE A 431 -7.16 -11.76 -17.70
C ILE A 431 -6.29 -11.99 -16.46
N ASP A 432 -5.22 -11.19 -16.31
CA ASP A 432 -4.34 -11.23 -15.14
C ASP A 432 -5.13 -10.97 -13.85
N THR A 433 -5.99 -9.96 -13.86
CA THR A 433 -6.82 -9.57 -12.71
C THR A 433 -7.73 -10.72 -12.27
N LEU A 434 -8.49 -11.30 -13.21
CA LEU A 434 -9.38 -12.43 -12.91
C LEU A 434 -8.62 -13.67 -12.47
N PHE A 435 -7.46 -13.95 -13.08
CA PHE A 435 -6.60 -15.06 -12.66
C PHE A 435 -6.20 -14.92 -11.20
N TYR A 436 -5.60 -13.79 -10.81
CA TYR A 436 -5.16 -13.59 -9.43
C TYR A 436 -6.34 -13.56 -8.45
N GLN A 437 -7.50 -13.03 -8.85
CA GLN A 437 -8.71 -13.07 -8.02
C GLN A 437 -9.17 -14.52 -7.77
N ARG A 438 -9.23 -15.36 -8.81
CA ARG A 438 -9.67 -16.77 -8.70
C ARG A 438 -8.68 -17.67 -7.96
N THR A 439 -7.38 -17.37 -8.06
CA THR A 439 -6.34 -18.17 -7.40
C THR A 439 -5.93 -17.66 -6.02
N GLN A 440 -6.48 -16.55 -5.54
CA GLN A 440 -6.09 -15.94 -4.25
C GLN A 440 -6.38 -16.85 -3.05
N ASP A 441 -7.60 -17.34 -2.91
CA ASP A 441 -7.96 -18.19 -1.77
C ASP A 441 -7.22 -19.53 -1.80
N PRO A 442 -7.11 -20.24 -2.94
CA PRO A 442 -6.26 -21.42 -3.05
C PRO A 442 -4.80 -21.16 -2.69
N PHE A 443 -4.26 -19.98 -3.06
CA PHE A 443 -2.87 -19.62 -2.74
C PHE A 443 -2.68 -19.47 -1.24
N PHE A 444 -3.51 -18.68 -0.57
CA PHE A 444 -3.38 -18.47 0.87
C PHE A 444 -3.68 -19.72 1.70
N LYS A 445 -4.55 -20.61 1.20
CA LYS A 445 -4.72 -21.95 1.77
C LYS A 445 -3.43 -22.76 1.70
N ALA A 446 -2.74 -22.76 0.55
CA ALA A 446 -1.45 -23.45 0.41
C ALA A 446 -0.37 -22.82 1.31
N VAL A 447 -0.33 -21.50 1.45
CA VAL A 447 0.60 -20.82 2.38
C VAL A 447 0.33 -21.22 3.83
N GLN A 448 -0.93 -21.28 4.25
CA GLN A 448 -1.29 -21.75 5.59
C GLN A 448 -0.80 -23.20 5.83
N GLN A 449 -0.91 -24.07 4.83
CA GLN A 449 -0.45 -25.46 4.92
C GLN A 449 1.09 -25.58 4.99
N ILE A 450 1.80 -24.75 4.22
CA ILE A 450 3.27 -24.60 4.29
C ILE A 450 3.70 -24.23 5.71
N ILE A 451 3.04 -23.25 6.33
CA ILE A 451 3.37 -22.75 7.67
C ILE A 451 3.06 -23.79 8.75
N ALA A 452 1.92 -24.47 8.64
CA ALA A 452 1.51 -25.52 9.56
C ALA A 452 2.34 -26.82 9.43
N SER A 453 3.15 -26.95 8.37
CA SER A 453 3.96 -28.14 8.11
C SER A 453 4.98 -28.38 9.23
N GLN A 454 5.02 -29.62 9.72
CA GLN A 454 6.02 -30.09 10.69
C GLN A 454 7.35 -30.44 10.03
N HIS A 455 7.40 -30.44 8.70
CA HIS A 455 8.62 -30.72 7.96
C HIS A 455 9.57 -29.51 8.04
N GLU A 456 10.87 -29.75 8.24
CA GLU A 456 11.89 -28.68 8.37
C GLU A 456 11.87 -27.72 7.16
N ALA A 457 11.76 -28.27 5.95
CA ALA A 457 11.62 -27.50 4.71
C ALA A 457 10.25 -26.80 4.50
N SER A 458 9.36 -26.78 5.51
CA SER A 458 8.02 -26.16 5.50
C SER A 458 7.22 -26.50 4.23
N SER A 459 7.23 -27.76 3.80
CA SER A 459 6.72 -28.17 2.49
C SER A 459 5.25 -28.60 2.56
N LEU A 460 4.53 -28.40 1.45
CA LEU A 460 3.22 -29.01 1.22
C LEU A 460 3.35 -30.54 1.16
N SER A 461 2.37 -31.24 1.74
CA SER A 461 2.18 -32.67 1.48
C SER A 461 1.81 -32.92 0.01
N THR A 462 1.93 -34.18 -0.44
CA THR A 462 1.61 -34.56 -1.82
C THR A 462 0.17 -34.20 -2.20
N ASP A 463 -0.81 -34.38 -1.31
CA ASP A 463 -2.22 -34.11 -1.62
C ASP A 463 -2.57 -32.61 -1.60
N GLU A 464 -1.91 -31.84 -0.74
CA GLU A 464 -2.03 -30.38 -0.72
C GLU A 464 -1.41 -29.77 -1.99
N ALA A 465 -0.24 -30.25 -2.40
CA ALA A 465 0.40 -29.84 -3.64
C ALA A 465 -0.44 -30.22 -4.88
N LYS A 466 -1.06 -31.42 -4.90
CA LYS A 466 -2.04 -31.81 -5.94
C LYS A 466 -3.22 -30.86 -5.96
N THR A 467 -3.76 -30.49 -4.81
CA THR A 467 -4.91 -29.58 -4.68
C THR A 467 -4.58 -28.21 -5.25
N TRP A 468 -3.44 -27.62 -4.87
CA TRP A 468 -2.97 -26.34 -5.43
C TRP A 468 -2.82 -26.43 -6.96
N LEU A 469 -2.12 -27.46 -7.44
CA LEU A 469 -1.87 -27.63 -8.87
C LEU A 469 -3.17 -27.83 -9.67
N TYR A 470 -4.13 -28.54 -9.11
CA TYR A 470 -5.45 -28.72 -9.71
C TYR A 470 -6.20 -27.40 -9.84
N GLN A 471 -6.25 -26.59 -8.78
CA GLN A 471 -6.88 -25.27 -8.80
C GLN A 471 -6.24 -24.31 -9.81
N LEU A 472 -4.90 -24.31 -9.87
CA LEU A 472 -4.14 -23.53 -10.84
C LEU A 472 -4.48 -23.91 -12.28
N ARG A 473 -4.52 -25.21 -12.58
CA ARG A 473 -4.85 -25.73 -13.92
C ARG A 473 -6.27 -25.39 -14.33
N ASN A 474 -7.23 -25.65 -13.45
CA ASN A 474 -8.64 -25.36 -13.70
C ASN A 474 -8.85 -23.88 -13.95
N THR A 475 -8.25 -23.00 -13.14
CA THR A 475 -8.36 -21.55 -13.36
C THR A 475 -7.88 -21.16 -14.76
N CYS A 476 -6.75 -21.70 -15.22
CA CYS A 476 -6.27 -21.44 -16.60
C CYS A 476 -7.22 -21.96 -17.68
N PHE A 477 -7.85 -23.12 -17.45
CA PHE A 477 -8.82 -23.69 -18.39
C PHE A 477 -10.13 -22.92 -18.41
N ASP A 478 -10.67 -22.57 -17.25
CA ASP A 478 -11.90 -21.81 -17.11
C ASP A 478 -11.75 -20.43 -17.76
N LEU A 479 -10.64 -19.74 -17.53
CA LEU A 479 -10.36 -18.46 -18.20
C LEU A 479 -10.23 -18.63 -19.71
N PHE A 480 -9.55 -19.68 -20.19
CA PHE A 480 -9.46 -19.93 -21.62
C PHE A 480 -10.85 -20.15 -22.22
N ASP A 481 -11.67 -20.99 -21.59
CA ASP A 481 -13.01 -21.33 -22.09
C ASP A 481 -13.94 -20.13 -22.08
N GLU A 482 -13.95 -19.39 -20.98
CA GLU A 482 -14.75 -18.17 -20.83
C GLU A 482 -14.39 -17.12 -21.88
N PHE A 483 -13.10 -16.94 -22.19
CA PHE A 483 -12.68 -15.89 -23.12
C PHE A 483 -12.67 -16.31 -24.58
N VAL A 484 -12.47 -17.60 -24.88
CA VAL A 484 -12.30 -18.10 -26.25
C VAL A 484 -13.58 -18.74 -26.78
N LEU A 485 -14.39 -19.36 -25.92
CA LEU A 485 -15.56 -20.16 -26.31
C LEU A 485 -16.90 -19.48 -26.00
N SER A 486 -16.92 -18.28 -25.39
CA SER A 486 -18.15 -17.53 -25.10
C SER A 486 -18.80 -16.89 -26.34
N GLU A 487 -18.06 -16.76 -27.43
CA GLU A 487 -18.55 -16.14 -28.68
C GLU A 487 -18.92 -17.19 -29.73
N ASP A 488 -19.94 -16.87 -30.53
CA ASP A 488 -20.35 -17.68 -31.67
C ASP A 488 -19.15 -17.87 -32.62
N THR A 489 -18.70 -19.11 -32.78
CA THR A 489 -17.40 -19.40 -33.37
C THR A 489 -17.56 -19.72 -34.84
N ASP A 490 -16.98 -18.88 -35.72
CA ASP A 490 -16.80 -19.23 -37.14
C ASP A 490 -16.12 -20.61 -37.22
N PRO A 491 -16.76 -21.64 -37.85
CA PRO A 491 -16.19 -22.97 -37.98
C PRO A 491 -14.77 -23.00 -38.54
N LYS A 492 -14.38 -21.98 -39.33
CA LYS A 492 -13.02 -21.86 -39.88
C LYS A 492 -11.96 -21.51 -38.83
N LYS A 493 -12.33 -20.86 -37.73
CA LYS A 493 -11.43 -20.51 -36.62
C LYS A 493 -11.36 -21.57 -35.52
N LEU A 494 -12.25 -22.56 -35.56
CA LEU A 494 -12.30 -23.63 -34.56
C LEU A 494 -10.98 -24.44 -34.46
N PRO A 495 -10.27 -24.77 -35.56
CA PRO A 495 -8.98 -25.46 -35.48
C PRO A 495 -7.92 -24.68 -34.70
N GLU A 496 -7.83 -23.36 -34.90
CA GLU A 496 -6.87 -22.49 -34.21
C GLU A 496 -7.16 -22.44 -32.69
N LYS A 497 -8.44 -22.34 -32.32
CA LYS A 497 -8.88 -22.39 -30.91
C LYS A 497 -8.54 -23.73 -30.25
N ILE A 498 -8.76 -24.84 -30.96
CA ILE A 498 -8.42 -26.20 -30.48
C ILE A 498 -6.91 -26.34 -30.30
N GLU A 499 -6.12 -25.88 -31.27
CA GLU A 499 -4.65 -25.94 -31.20
C GLU A 499 -4.12 -25.14 -30.00
N ALA A 500 -4.60 -23.90 -29.81
CA ALA A 500 -4.23 -23.07 -28.66
C ALA A 500 -4.58 -23.76 -27.33
N ARG A 501 -5.75 -24.41 -27.24
CA ARG A 501 -6.14 -25.18 -26.05
C ARG A 501 -5.25 -26.40 -25.81
N GLN A 502 -4.86 -27.11 -26.86
CA GLN A 502 -3.95 -28.26 -26.77
C GLN A 502 -2.56 -27.83 -26.30
N ILE A 503 -2.05 -26.70 -26.79
CA ILE A 503 -0.78 -26.12 -26.36
C ILE A 503 -0.85 -25.75 -24.87
N LEU A 504 -1.91 -25.06 -24.44
CA LEU A 504 -2.13 -24.72 -23.03
C LEU A 504 -2.14 -25.98 -22.15
N THR A 505 -2.92 -26.99 -22.55
CA THR A 505 -3.04 -28.27 -21.85
C THR A 505 -1.69 -28.97 -21.72
N LYS A 506 -0.95 -29.07 -22.83
CA LYS A 506 0.39 -29.68 -22.86
C LYS A 506 1.32 -28.93 -21.90
N TRP A 507 1.33 -27.60 -21.92
CA TRP A 507 2.17 -26.82 -21.03
C TRP A 507 1.83 -27.07 -19.55
N LEU A 508 0.55 -27.01 -19.19
CA LEU A 508 0.06 -27.20 -17.81
C LEU A 508 0.31 -28.61 -17.24
N VAL A 509 0.60 -29.60 -18.09
CA VAL A 509 0.86 -30.99 -17.67
C VAL A 509 2.35 -31.34 -17.73
N VAL A 510 3.07 -30.93 -18.79
CA VAL A 510 4.41 -31.45 -19.08
C VAL A 510 5.53 -30.40 -19.12
N SER A 511 5.25 -29.12 -18.85
CA SER A 511 6.29 -28.10 -18.79
C SER A 511 7.33 -28.40 -17.70
N LYS A 512 8.53 -27.83 -17.86
CA LYS A 512 9.63 -28.03 -16.91
C LYS A 512 9.23 -27.61 -15.49
N ASP A 513 8.57 -26.46 -15.36
CA ASP A 513 8.19 -25.89 -14.06
C ASP A 513 7.14 -26.75 -13.34
N ILE A 514 6.14 -27.24 -14.10
CA ILE A 514 5.12 -28.16 -13.58
C ILE A 514 5.74 -29.49 -13.17
N LYS A 515 6.62 -30.07 -14.01
CA LYS A 515 7.32 -31.33 -13.69
C LYS A 515 8.23 -31.18 -12.47
N SER A 516 8.91 -30.05 -12.35
CA SER A 516 9.76 -29.75 -11.19
C SER A 516 8.93 -29.73 -9.90
N PHE A 517 7.81 -29.01 -9.90
CA PHE A 517 6.87 -28.96 -8.78
C PHE A 517 6.29 -30.35 -8.45
N MET A 518 5.86 -31.10 -9.46
CA MET A 518 5.34 -32.46 -9.26
C MET A 518 6.39 -33.41 -8.68
N THR A 519 7.64 -33.33 -9.15
CA THR A 519 8.75 -34.17 -8.66
C THR A 519 9.07 -33.82 -7.21
N GLU A 520 9.16 -32.53 -6.90
CA GLU A 520 9.42 -32.01 -5.56
C GLU A 520 8.39 -32.50 -4.53
N HIS A 521 7.11 -32.55 -4.92
CA HIS A 521 6.01 -32.98 -4.03
C HIS A 521 5.59 -34.45 -4.23
N LYS A 522 6.38 -35.26 -4.94
CA LYS A 522 6.11 -36.69 -5.19
C LYS A 522 4.73 -36.96 -5.81
N ILE A 523 4.27 -36.06 -6.68
CA ILE A 523 3.02 -36.23 -7.40
C ILE A 523 3.26 -37.20 -8.57
N GLU A 524 2.61 -38.36 -8.52
CA GLU A 524 2.70 -39.35 -9.59
C GLU A 524 2.26 -38.75 -10.93
N THR A 525 3.14 -38.86 -11.93
CA THR A 525 2.75 -38.65 -13.32
C THR A 525 2.15 -39.96 -13.82
N GLN A 526 0.93 -39.94 -14.34
CA GLN A 526 0.46 -41.08 -15.13
C GLN A 526 1.35 -41.17 -16.37
N SER A 527 2.40 -41.97 -16.25
CA SER A 527 3.29 -42.30 -17.36
C SER A 527 2.46 -42.99 -18.43
N SER A 528 2.57 -42.49 -19.66
CA SER A 528 2.05 -43.11 -20.88
C SER A 528 2.57 -44.53 -21.12
N LYS A 529 3.44 -45.08 -20.25
CA LYS A 529 3.78 -46.51 -20.23
C LYS A 529 2.66 -47.42 -19.71
N LYS A 530 1.82 -46.98 -18.75
CA LYS A 530 0.71 -47.83 -18.26
C LYS A 530 -0.40 -48.04 -19.29
N LYS A 531 -0.61 -47.07 -20.19
CA LYS A 531 -1.52 -47.23 -21.35
C LYS A 531 -1.04 -48.20 -22.42
N LYS A 532 0.22 -48.66 -22.39
CA LYS A 532 0.74 -49.67 -23.33
C LYS A 532 0.70 -51.09 -22.77
N GLU A 533 0.51 -51.25 -21.46
CA GLU A 533 0.33 -52.59 -20.86
C GLU A 533 -1.15 -52.99 -20.90
N ASP A 534 -2.08 -52.05 -20.70
CA ASP A 534 -3.53 -52.34 -20.76
C ASP A 534 -4.13 -52.41 -22.19
N VAL A 535 -3.31 -52.29 -23.24
CA VAL A 535 -3.76 -52.40 -24.66
C VAL A 535 -3.11 -53.61 -25.36
N VAL A 536 -2.40 -54.44 -24.61
CA VAL A 536 -1.83 -55.71 -25.13
C VAL A 536 -2.57 -56.93 -24.55
N ASP A 537 -3.53 -56.73 -23.64
CA ASP A 537 -4.40 -57.78 -23.06
C ASP A 537 -5.91 -57.49 -23.25
N GLU A 538 -6.30 -56.98 -24.43
CA GLU A 538 -7.69 -57.08 -24.95
C GLU A 538 -7.71 -57.57 -26.41
#